data_AF-A0A3D3ADB8-F1
#
_entry.id   AF-A0A3D3ADB8-F1
#
_cell.length_a   1.000
_cell.length_b   1.000
_cell.length_c   1.000
_cell.angle_alpha   90.00
_cell.angle_beta   90.00
_cell.angle_gamma   90.00
#
_symmetry.space_group_name_H-M   'P 1'
#
loop_
_entity.id
_entity.type
_entity.pdbx_description
1 polymer ?
#
loop_
_entity_poly.entity_id
_entity_poly.type
_entity_poly.pdbx_seq_one_letter_code
_entity_poly.pdbx_strand_id
1 'polypeptide(L)'
;MWSTFTDIENKVLKEKIVPAFNNKYPNIKVKITPMPGGDDYKKQILQACMSGTTPDLARTDITDVAQYAKEDYLAAIDELPNFNELKDSVFEGPMSTSYYNGHYYGIPLDTNTKIAIYNKRLLEKAGM
;
A
#
# COMPACT_ATOMS: atom_id res chain seq x y z
N MET A 1 7.55 -2.54 -9.12
CA MET A 1 6.49 -2.55 -8.12
C MET A 1 5.12 -2.71 -8.77
N TRP A 2 4.23 -3.45 -8.10
CA TRP A 2 2.82 -3.52 -8.44
C TRP A 2 2.04 -2.45 -7.66
N SER A 3 1.08 -1.81 -8.31
CA SER A 3 0.26 -0.77 -7.67
C SER A 3 -1.17 -0.77 -8.19
N THR A 4 -2.12 -0.55 -7.30
CA THR A 4 -3.56 -0.40 -7.58
C THR A 4 -3.99 1.07 -7.73
N PHE A 5 -3.04 1.96 -7.97
CA PHE A 5 -3.28 3.39 -8.13
C PHE A 5 -4.23 3.71 -9.28
N THR A 6 -5.05 4.75 -9.09
CA THR A 6 -5.80 5.40 -10.16
C THR A 6 -4.87 6.04 -11.19
N ASP A 7 -5.40 6.46 -12.33
CA ASP A 7 -4.61 7.14 -13.37
C ASP A 7 -3.93 8.43 -12.87
N ILE A 8 -4.63 9.17 -12.00
CA ILE A 8 -4.11 10.43 -11.42
C ILE A 8 -2.92 10.14 -10.51
N GLU A 9 -3.03 9.16 -9.62
CA GLU A 9 -1.95 8.77 -8.72
C GLU A 9 -0.76 8.17 -9.49
N ASN A 10 -1.04 7.33 -10.49
CA ASN A 10 -0.01 6.77 -11.36
C ASN A 10 0.77 7.84 -12.11
N LYS A 11 0.11 8.93 -12.52
CA LYS A 11 0.78 10.08 -13.14
C LYS A 11 1.80 10.70 -12.19
N VAL A 12 1.41 10.97 -10.94
CA VAL A 12 2.31 11.52 -9.91
C VAL A 12 3.49 10.57 -9.65
N LEU A 13 3.21 9.27 -9.53
CA LEU A 13 4.24 8.27 -9.31
C LEU A 13 5.28 8.24 -10.44
N LYS A 14 4.82 8.22 -11.70
CA LYS A 14 5.69 8.14 -12.88
C LYS A 14 6.43 9.43 -13.19
N GLU A 15 5.80 10.59 -12.98
CA GLU A 15 6.37 11.88 -13.38
C GLU A 15 7.16 12.58 -12.28
N LYS A 16 6.92 12.25 -11.00
CA LYS A 16 7.59 12.92 -9.86
C LYS A 16 8.38 11.95 -8.99
N ILE A 17 7.73 10.91 -8.47
CA ILE A 17 8.32 10.05 -7.44
C ILE A 17 9.43 9.16 -8.01
N VAL A 18 9.14 8.41 -9.08
CA VAL A 18 10.12 7.53 -9.74
C VAL A 18 11.32 8.32 -10.28
N PRO A 19 11.16 9.48 -10.94
CA PRO A 19 12.30 10.30 -11.35
C PRO A 19 13.14 10.78 -10.16
N ALA A 20 12.53 11.26 -9.07
CA ALA A 20 13.27 11.69 -7.88
C ALA A 20 14.06 10.53 -7.25
N PHE A 21 13.45 9.34 -7.16
CA PHE A 21 14.11 8.13 -6.66
C PHE A 21 15.27 7.73 -7.58
N ASN A 22 15.05 7.65 -8.88
CA ASN A 22 16.08 7.27 -9.85
C ASN A 22 17.24 8.30 -9.89
N ASN A 23 16.97 9.59 -9.64
CA ASN A 23 18.03 10.61 -9.54
C ASN A 23 18.89 10.40 -8.28
N LYS A 24 18.28 10.03 -7.15
CA LYS A 24 18.99 9.72 -5.91
C LYS A 24 19.74 8.38 -5.99
N TYR A 25 19.19 7.42 -6.72
CA TYR A 25 19.71 6.07 -6.87
C TYR A 25 19.85 5.70 -8.36
N PRO A 26 20.87 6.23 -9.07
CA PRO A 26 20.97 6.15 -10.54
C PRO A 26 21.02 4.73 -11.10
N ASN A 27 21.52 3.78 -10.29
CA ASN A 27 21.70 2.38 -10.64
C ASN A 27 20.44 1.53 -10.42
N ILE A 28 19.39 2.09 -9.82
CA ILE A 28 18.12 1.40 -9.59
C ILE A 28 17.09 1.94 -10.58
N LYS A 29 16.35 1.05 -11.24
CA LYS A 29 15.25 1.41 -12.16
C LYS A 29 13.94 0.86 -11.63
N VAL A 30 13.03 1.76 -11.26
CA VAL A 30 11.69 1.38 -10.79
C VAL A 30 10.75 1.16 -11.99
N LYS A 31 10.32 -0.08 -12.19
CA LYS A 31 9.23 -0.43 -13.13
C LYS A 31 7.89 -0.44 -12.41
N ILE A 32 6.93 0.38 -12.87
CA ILE A 32 5.55 0.39 -12.34
C ILE A 32 4.69 -0.53 -13.19
N THR A 33 4.03 -1.49 -12.56
CA THR A 33 2.99 -2.32 -13.18
C THR A 33 1.65 -1.98 -12.52
N PRO A 34 0.75 -1.26 -13.20
CA PRO A 34 -0.60 -1.04 -12.71
C PRO A 34 -1.35 -2.37 -12.65
N MET A 35 -2.06 -2.58 -11.55
CA MET A 35 -2.85 -3.78 -11.28
C MET A 35 -4.32 -3.38 -11.09
N PRO A 36 -5.29 -4.25 -11.42
CA PRO A 36 -6.69 -3.99 -11.08
C PRO A 36 -6.83 -3.80 -9.56
N GLY A 37 -7.86 -3.08 -9.11
CA GLY A 37 -8.17 -2.95 -7.68
C GLY A 37 -9.06 -4.09 -7.15
N GLY A 38 -9.31 -4.10 -5.84
CA GLY A 38 -10.27 -5.00 -5.19
C GLY A 38 -9.88 -6.48 -5.21
N ASP A 39 -10.87 -7.37 -5.14
CA ASP A 39 -10.68 -8.83 -4.99
C ASP A 39 -9.88 -9.47 -6.12
N ASP A 40 -9.92 -8.91 -7.32
CA ASP A 40 -9.14 -9.42 -8.46
C ASP A 40 -7.64 -9.26 -8.22
N TYR A 41 -7.23 -8.18 -7.55
CA TYR A 41 -5.83 -7.99 -7.18
C TYR A 41 -5.37 -9.01 -6.15
N LYS A 42 -6.19 -9.25 -5.12
CA LYS A 42 -5.90 -10.24 -4.07
C LYS A 42 -5.69 -11.63 -4.67
N LYS A 43 -6.51 -12.02 -5.65
CA LYS A 43 -6.31 -13.30 -6.37
C LYS A 43 -5.01 -13.32 -7.16
N GLN A 44 -4.68 -12.24 -7.87
CA GLN A 44 -3.48 -12.15 -8.69
C GLN A 44 -2.19 -12.17 -7.85
N ILE A 45 -2.16 -11.48 -6.71
CA ILE A 45 -0.98 -11.50 -5.83
C ILE A 45 -0.80 -12.88 -5.20
N LEU A 46 -1.87 -13.53 -4.73
CA LEU A 46 -1.82 -14.90 -4.20
C LEU A 46 -1.32 -15.89 -5.26
N GLN A 47 -1.83 -15.80 -6.49
CA GLN A 47 -1.35 -16.63 -7.59
C GLN A 47 0.14 -16.40 -7.86
N ALA A 48 0.59 -15.14 -7.87
CA ALA A 48 1.99 -14.79 -8.09
C ALA A 48 2.91 -15.31 -6.98
N CYS A 49 2.46 -15.29 -5.73
CA CYS A 49 3.16 -15.89 -4.60
C CYS A 49 3.33 -17.41 -4.78
N MET A 50 2.27 -18.11 -5.22
CA MET A 50 2.32 -19.56 -5.47
C MET A 50 3.20 -19.93 -6.67
N SER A 51 3.25 -19.09 -7.72
CA SER A 51 4.05 -19.34 -8.92
C SER A 51 5.48 -18.79 -8.85
N GLY A 52 5.83 -18.06 -7.79
CA GLY A 52 7.15 -17.41 -7.66
C GLY A 52 7.38 -16.28 -8.67
N THR A 53 6.31 -15.62 -9.12
CA THR A 53 6.35 -14.53 -10.11
C THR A 53 5.99 -13.17 -9.50
N THR A 54 6.23 -13.00 -8.20
CA THR A 54 5.94 -11.78 -7.44
C THR A 54 6.81 -10.60 -7.88
N PRO A 55 6.35 -9.35 -7.73
CA PRO A 55 7.23 -8.20 -7.83
C PRO A 55 8.14 -8.09 -6.59
N ASP A 56 9.20 -7.29 -6.67
CA ASP A 56 10.02 -6.95 -5.48
C ASP A 56 9.27 -6.09 -4.45
N LEU A 57 8.23 -5.36 -4.90
CA LEU A 57 7.41 -4.48 -4.07
C LEU A 57 5.98 -4.45 -4.61
N ALA A 58 4.99 -4.53 -3.72
CA ALA A 58 3.58 -4.43 -4.06
C ALA A 58 2.87 -3.51 -3.07
N ARG A 59 2.03 -2.59 -3.58
CA ARG A 59 0.97 -1.99 -2.77
C ARG A 59 -0.07 -3.08 -2.50
N THR A 60 -0.54 -3.22 -1.27
CA THR A 60 -1.60 -4.18 -0.92
C THR A 60 -2.58 -3.60 0.09
N ASP A 61 -3.73 -4.25 0.27
CA ASP A 61 -4.72 -3.83 1.27
C ASP A 61 -4.20 -4.16 2.68
N ILE A 62 -4.45 -3.24 3.62
CA ILE A 62 -4.07 -3.38 5.02
C ILE A 62 -4.70 -4.62 5.67
N THR A 63 -5.86 -5.09 5.19
CA THR A 63 -6.53 -6.27 5.75
C THR A 63 -5.87 -7.58 5.36
N ASP A 64 -5.05 -7.57 4.30
CA ASP A 64 -4.45 -8.78 3.76
C ASP A 64 -3.05 -9.08 4.30
N VAL A 65 -2.37 -8.08 4.89
CA VAL A 65 -0.97 -8.18 5.33
C VAL A 65 -0.75 -9.35 6.29
N ALA A 66 -1.61 -9.50 7.30
CA ALA A 66 -1.50 -10.58 8.28
C ALA A 66 -1.66 -11.97 7.63
N GLN A 67 -2.53 -12.09 6.61
CA GLN A 67 -2.68 -13.34 5.87
C GLN A 67 -1.41 -13.65 5.08
N TYR A 68 -0.88 -12.69 4.33
CA TYR A 68 0.33 -12.92 3.52
C TYR A 68 1.57 -13.18 4.38
N ALA A 69 1.69 -12.52 5.53
CA ALA A 69 2.75 -12.79 6.49
C ALA A 69 2.64 -14.21 7.08
N LYS A 70 1.43 -14.67 7.42
CA LYS A 70 1.19 -16.04 7.90
C LYS A 70 1.60 -17.11 6.88
N GLU A 71 1.35 -16.86 5.59
CA GLU A 71 1.67 -17.77 4.50
C GLU A 71 3.14 -17.63 4.02
N ASP A 72 3.97 -16.85 4.73
CA ASP A 72 5.39 -16.59 4.42
C ASP A 72 5.62 -15.94 3.03
N TYR A 73 4.65 -15.13 2.58
CA TYR A 73 4.72 -14.42 1.29
C TYR A 73 5.35 -13.03 1.39
N LEU A 74 5.55 -12.51 2.60
CA LEU A 74 6.12 -11.20 2.85
C LEU A 74 7.40 -11.32 3.66
N ALA A 75 8.42 -10.55 3.27
CA ALA A 75 9.60 -10.35 4.10
C ALA A 75 9.25 -9.43 5.28
N ALA A 76 9.73 -9.79 6.47
CA ALA A 76 9.75 -8.87 7.60
C ALA A 76 10.69 -7.69 7.27
N ILE A 77 10.29 -6.48 7.64
CA ILE A 77 11.00 -5.24 7.30
C ILE A 77 11.52 -4.50 8.54
N ASP A 78 11.20 -4.98 9.75
CA ASP A 78 11.58 -4.35 11.01
C ASP A 78 13.08 -4.38 11.30
N GLU A 79 13.84 -5.23 10.60
CA GLU A 79 15.31 -5.27 10.66
C GLU A 79 15.99 -4.33 9.65
N LEU A 80 15.23 -3.68 8.75
CA LEU A 80 15.83 -2.79 7.76
C LEU A 80 16.44 -1.54 8.42
N PRO A 81 17.56 -1.03 7.89
CA PRO A 81 18.12 0.23 8.34
C PRO A 81 17.07 1.35 8.29
N ASN A 82 16.99 2.13 9.36
CA ASN A 82 16.03 3.25 9.53
C ASN A 82 14.56 2.82 9.67
N PHE A 83 14.25 1.54 9.89
CA PHE A 83 12.87 1.11 10.11
C PHE A 83 12.19 1.88 11.25
N ASN A 84 12.88 2.08 12.38
CA ASN A 84 12.33 2.81 13.52
C ASN A 84 12.00 4.27 13.16
N GLU A 85 12.88 4.95 12.43
CA GLU A 85 12.62 6.33 11.97
C GLU A 85 11.41 6.38 11.01
N LEU A 86 11.28 5.40 10.13
CA LEU A 86 10.11 5.28 9.23
C LEU A 86 8.82 5.00 10.01
N LYS A 87 8.87 4.07 10.96
CA LYS A 87 7.74 3.72 11.83
C LYS A 87 7.26 4.94 12.63
N ASP A 88 8.19 5.72 13.16
CA ASP A 88 7.88 6.93 13.95
C ASP A 88 7.37 8.09 13.07
N SER A 89 7.61 8.04 11.75
CA SER A 89 7.14 9.04 10.79
C SER A 89 5.69 8.84 10.31
N VAL A 90 5.05 7.73 10.68
CA VAL A 90 3.67 7.38 10.28
C VAL A 90 2.74 7.27 11.49
N PHE A 91 1.43 7.30 11.24
CA PHE A 91 0.44 7.14 12.29
C PHE A 91 0.43 5.71 12.86
N GLU A 92 0.34 5.59 14.18
CA GLU A 92 0.34 4.31 14.91
C GLU A 92 -0.76 3.36 14.44
N GLY A 93 -1.98 3.87 14.23
CA GLY A 93 -3.12 3.05 13.79
C GLY A 93 -2.87 2.34 12.46
N PRO A 94 -2.62 3.06 11.35
CA PRO A 94 -2.19 2.47 10.09
C PRO A 94 -0.95 1.57 10.22
N MET A 95 0.05 1.97 11.03
CA MET A 95 1.24 1.15 11.21
C MET A 95 0.92 -0.21 11.83
N SER A 96 0.01 -0.26 12.80
CA SER A 96 -0.38 -1.50 13.49
C SER A 96 -0.96 -2.56 12.54
N THR A 97 -1.54 -2.16 11.40
CA THR A 97 -2.11 -3.12 10.42
C THR A 97 -1.04 -3.90 9.67
N SER A 98 0.22 -3.47 9.75
CA SER A 98 1.36 -4.16 9.15
C SER A 98 2.08 -5.10 10.13
N TYR A 99 1.67 -5.12 11.40
CA TYR A 99 2.27 -5.96 12.44
C TYR A 99 1.61 -7.34 12.48
N TYR A 100 2.43 -8.39 12.47
CA TYR A 100 1.98 -9.76 12.60
C TYR A 100 3.03 -10.59 13.34
N ASN A 101 2.62 -11.35 14.35
CA ASN A 101 3.45 -12.34 15.06
C ASN A 101 4.88 -11.85 15.44
N GLY A 102 5.01 -10.64 15.98
CA GLY A 102 6.31 -10.11 16.44
C GLY A 102 7.02 -9.19 15.45
N HIS A 103 6.60 -9.17 14.18
CA HIS A 103 7.31 -8.49 13.10
C HIS A 103 6.41 -7.55 12.31
N TYR A 104 7.02 -6.65 11.55
CA TYR A 104 6.32 -5.74 10.65
C TYR A 104 6.57 -6.15 9.19
N TYR A 105 5.51 -6.19 8.39
CA TYR A 105 5.55 -6.71 7.01
C TYR A 105 5.16 -5.67 5.95
N GLY A 106 5.18 -4.39 6.32
CA GLY A 106 4.87 -3.29 5.39
C GLY A 106 4.97 -1.93 6.04
N ILE A 107 5.00 -0.88 5.20
CA ILE A 107 4.94 0.52 5.63
C ILE A 107 3.65 1.14 5.10
N PRO A 108 2.86 1.82 5.94
CA PRO A 108 1.69 2.57 5.49
C PRO A 108 2.06 3.63 4.45
N LEU A 109 1.42 3.57 3.29
CA LEU A 109 1.58 4.54 2.22
C LEU A 109 0.57 5.69 2.34
N ASP A 110 -0.69 5.34 2.59
CA ASP A 110 -1.80 6.24 2.81
C ASP A 110 -2.76 5.63 3.84
N THR A 111 -3.72 6.44 4.29
CA THR A 111 -4.83 5.98 5.12
C THR A 111 -6.12 6.62 4.63
N ASN A 112 -7.24 5.98 4.93
CA ASN A 112 -8.56 6.48 4.61
C ASN A 112 -9.43 6.49 5.86
N THR A 113 -10.53 7.23 5.79
CA THR A 113 -11.56 7.23 6.82
C THR A 113 -12.92 7.35 6.18
N LYS A 114 -13.96 7.01 6.94
CA LYS A 114 -15.34 7.16 6.50
C LYS A 114 -15.85 8.52 6.94
N ILE A 115 -16.39 9.28 5.99
CA ILE A 115 -17.10 10.53 6.27
C ILE A 115 -18.54 10.43 5.79
N ALA A 116 -19.45 11.07 6.51
CA ALA A 116 -20.82 11.22 6.04
C ALA A 116 -20.87 12.32 4.98
N ILE A 117 -21.28 11.98 3.75
CA ILE A 117 -21.56 12.94 2.69
C ILE A 117 -23.07 13.01 2.53
N TYR A 118 -23.64 14.19 2.71
CA TYR A 118 -25.09 14.41 2.66
C TYR A 118 -25.45 15.73 1.98
N ASN A 119 -26.65 15.77 1.40
CA ASN A 119 -27.18 16.97 0.79
C ASN A 119 -27.94 17.80 1.84
N LYS A 120 -27.32 18.89 2.29
CA LYS A 120 -27.92 19.80 3.29
C LYS A 120 -29.33 20.26 2.93
N ARG A 121 -29.61 20.60 1.67
CA ARG A 121 -30.94 21.05 1.23
C ARG A 121 -32.01 19.97 1.35
N LEU A 122 -31.64 18.70 1.18
CA LEU A 122 -32.60 17.59 1.34
C LEU A 122 -32.86 17.30 2.81
N LEU A 123 -31.85 17.42 3.67
CA LEU A 123 -32.03 17.31 5.12
C LEU A 123 -32.96 18.42 5.64
N GLU A 124 -32.72 19.68 5.24
CA GLU A 124 -33.57 20.82 5.58
C GLU A 124 -35.02 20.61 5.11
N LYS A 125 -35.23 20.14 3.87
CA LYS A 125 -36.57 19.81 3.35
C LYS A 125 -37.26 18.66 4.10
N ALA A 126 -36.49 17.74 4.68
CA ALA A 126 -36.98 16.64 5.49
C ALA A 126 -37.16 17.01 6.97
N GLY A 127 -36.86 18.26 7.36
CA GLY A 127 -36.97 18.73 8.74
C GLY A 127 -35.84 18.25 9.66
N MET A 128 -34.71 17.86 9.10
CA MET A 128 -33.47 17.49 9.81
C MET A 128 -32.47 18.63 9.86
#